data_AF-Q0AFE8-F1
#
_entry.id   AF-Q0AFE8-F1
#
_cell.length_a   1.000
_cell.length_b   1.000
_cell.length_c   1.000
_cell.angle_alpha   90.00
_cell.angle_beta   90.00
_cell.angle_gamma   90.00
#
_symmetry.space_group_name_H-M   'P 1'
#
loop_
_entity.id
_entity.type
_entity.pdbx_description
1 polymer ?
#
loop_
_entity_poly.entity_id
_entity_poly.type
_entity_poly.pdbx_seq_one_letter_code
_entity_poly.pdbx_strand_id
1 'polypeptide(L)' 'MKARRKFDTQFKLKVVHMIKDHNLSVSEVSKTMGVGETAIRRWVAQYQADLNHPAV' A
#
# COMPACT_ATOMS: atom_id res chain seq x y z
N MET A 1 -10.45 16.28 -15.91
CA MET A 1 -10.35 15.70 -14.55
C MET A 1 -9.71 14.31 -14.64
N LYS A 2 -8.60 14.06 -13.92
CA LYS A 2 -7.97 12.73 -13.89
C LYS A 2 -8.81 11.83 -12.96
N ALA A 3 -9.48 10.82 -13.51
CA ALA A 3 -10.29 9.90 -12.71
C ALA A 3 -9.40 9.23 -11.64
N ARG A 4 -9.85 9.25 -10.37
CA ARG A 4 -9.17 8.49 -9.31
C ARG A 4 -9.34 7.02 -9.62
N ARG A 5 -8.23 6.33 -9.93
CA ARG A 5 -8.19 4.87 -9.92
C ARG A 5 -8.61 4.40 -8.52
N LYS A 6 -9.75 3.72 -8.44
CA LYS A 6 -10.16 3.02 -7.23
C LYS A 6 -9.37 1.71 -7.20
N PHE A 7 -8.64 1.50 -6.12
CA PHE A 7 -8.00 0.23 -5.84
C PHE A 7 -8.78 -0.45 -4.73
N ASP A 8 -9.11 -1.72 -4.94
CA ASP A 8 -9.78 -2.53 -3.92
C ASP A 8 -8.88 -2.73 -2.70
N THR A 9 -9.50 -2.93 -1.55
CA THR A 9 -8.79 -3.16 -0.28
C THR A 9 -7.82 -4.34 -0.39
N GLN A 10 -8.23 -5.43 -1.06
CA GLN A 10 -7.39 -6.60 -1.30
C GLN A 10 -6.12 -6.24 -2.08
N PHE A 11 -6.23 -5.38 -3.10
CA PHE A 11 -5.08 -4.94 -3.88
C PHE A 11 -4.12 -4.10 -3.04
N LYS A 12 -4.64 -3.18 -2.22
CA LYS A 12 -3.82 -2.37 -1.30
C LYS A 12 -3.08 -3.24 -0.29
N LEU A 13 -3.77 -4.23 0.30
CA LEU A 13 -3.17 -5.17 1.24
C LEU A 13 -2.06 -5.99 0.58
N LYS A 14 -2.29 -6.49 -0.65
CA LYS A 14 -1.26 -7.21 -1.41
C LYS A 14 0.01 -6.37 -1.60
N VAL A 15 -0.15 -5.10 -1.99
CA VAL A 15 0.98 -4.16 -2.14
C VAL A 15 1.74 -3.95 -0.83
N VAL A 16 1.03 -3.77 0.28
CA VAL A 16 1.64 -3.58 1.60
C VAL A 16 2.34 -4.86 2.08
N HIS A 17 1.72 -6.02 1.91
CA HIS A 17 2.32 -7.33 2.23
C HIS A 17 3.61 -7.55 1.44
N MET A 18 3.63 -7.26 0.14
CA MET A 18 4.86 -7.38 -0.66
C MET A 18 6.01 -6.53 -0.12
N ILE A 19 5.73 -5.33 0.37
CA ILE A 19 6.76 -4.46 0.95
C ILE A 19 7.24 -5.01 2.30
N LYS A 20 6.32 -5.49 3.15
CA LYS A 20 6.66 -5.97 4.50
C LYS A 20 7.29 -7.36 4.50
N ASP A 21 6.72 -8.29 3.73
CA ASP A 21 7.13 -9.71 3.75
C ASP A 21 8.31 -9.98 2.81
N HIS A 22 8.30 -9.38 1.62
CA HIS A 22 9.38 -9.55 0.64
C HIS A 22 10.46 -8.46 0.77
N ASN A 23 10.31 -7.56 1.77
CA ASN A 23 11.22 -6.44 2.03
C ASN A 23 11.52 -5.58 0.79
N LEU A 24 10.54 -5.49 -0.13
CA LEU A 24 10.68 -4.77 -1.39
C LEU A 24 10.59 -3.26 -1.14
N SER A 25 11.36 -2.50 -1.92
CA SER A 25 11.31 -1.04 -1.86
C SER A 25 10.02 -0.51 -2.48
N VAL A 26 9.48 0.59 -1.92
CA VAL A 26 8.29 1.28 -2.44
C VAL A 26 8.44 1.61 -3.94
N SER A 27 9.63 2.04 -4.37
CA SER A 27 9.89 2.36 -5.78
C SER A 27 9.85 1.13 -6.69
N GLU A 28 10.28 -0.03 -6.18
CA GLU A 28 10.26 -1.28 -6.93
C GLU A 28 8.82 -1.78 -7.10
N VAL A 29 8.05 -1.81 -6.02
CA VAL A 29 6.63 -2.20 -6.05
C VAL A 29 5.81 -1.19 -6.88
N SER A 30 6.15 0.09 -6.82
CA SER A 30 5.55 1.15 -7.66
C SER A 30 5.71 0.85 -9.15
N LYS A 31 6.92 0.48 -9.58
CA LYS A 31 7.22 0.12 -10.98
C LYS A 31 6.52 -1.18 -11.38
N THR A 32 6.58 -2.21 -10.54
CA THR A 32 6.00 -3.53 -10.82
C THR A 32 4.47 -3.50 -10.89
N MET A 33 3.81 -2.79 -9.96
CA MET A 33 2.35 -2.73 -9.86
C MET A 33 1.73 -1.53 -10.60
N GLY A 34 2.55 -0.58 -11.07
CA GLY A 34 2.08 0.67 -11.69
C GLY A 34 1.35 1.60 -10.72
N VAL A 35 1.68 1.54 -9.43
CA VAL A 35 1.04 2.33 -8.37
C VAL A 35 1.97 3.44 -7.94
N GLY A 36 1.49 4.69 -7.88
CA GLY A 36 2.32 5.81 -7.46
C GLY A 36 2.84 5.65 -6.02
N GLU A 37 4.12 5.95 -5.81
CA GLU A 37 4.81 5.80 -4.52
C GLU A 37 4.09 6.47 -3.35
N THR A 38 3.49 7.65 -3.57
CA THR A 38 2.71 8.37 -2.55
C THR A 38 1.48 7.57 -2.09
N ALA A 39 0.81 6.86 -3.00
CA ALA A 39 -0.34 6.02 -2.66
C ALA A 39 0.11 4.81 -1.83
N ILE A 40 1.21 4.17 -2.22
CA ILE A 40 1.81 3.05 -1.50
C ILE A 40 2.19 3.46 -0.08
N ARG A 41 2.93 4.57 0.08
CA ARG A 41 3.32 5.09 1.40
C ARG A 41 2.10 5.35 2.29
N ARG A 42 1.03 5.93 1.73
CA ARG A 42 -0.23 6.14 2.46
C ARG A 42 -0.86 4.82 2.90
N TRP A 43 -0.88 3.79 2.06
CA TRP A 43 -1.46 2.49 2.41
C TRP A 43 -0.64 1.77 3.48
N VAL A 44 0.69 1.83 3.40
CA VAL A 44 1.57 1.26 4.42
C VAL A 44 1.35 1.97 5.76
N ALA A 45 1.30 3.30 5.78
CA ALA A 45 1.03 4.07 6.99
C ALA A 45 -0.35 3.73 7.60
N GLN A 46 -1.39 3.63 6.76
CA GLN A 46 -2.72 3.22 7.20
C GLN A 46 -2.71 1.81 7.79
N TYR A 47 -2.07 0.86 7.13
CA TYR A 47 -1.97 -0.51 7.60
C TYR A 47 -1.20 -0.61 8.93
N GLN A 48 -0.16 0.19 9.13
CA GLN A 48 0.54 0.28 10.41
C GLN A 48 -0.33 0.92 11.50
N ALA A 49 -1.11 1.96 11.17
CA ALA A 49 -2.05 2.57 12.11
C ALA A 49 -3.15 1.58 12.52
N ASP A 50 -3.69 0.81 11.58
CA ASP A 50 -4.69 -0.23 11.84
C ASP A 50 -4.09 -1.38 12.67
N LEU A 51 -2.84 -1.79 12.40
CA LEU A 51 -2.14 -2.81 13.20
C LEU A 51 -1.82 -2.34 14.63
N ASN A 52 -1.45 -1.06 14.79
CA ASN A 52 -1.08 -0.48 16.06
C ASN A 52 -2.29 0.09 16.83
N HIS A 53 -3.50 -0.07 16.28
CA HIS A 53 -4.75 0.15 16.98
C HIS A 53 -5.26 -1.21 17.47
N PRO A 54 -4.91 -1.66 18.69
CA PRO A 54 -5.66 -2.74 19.31
C PRO A 54 -7.09 -2.22 19.43
N ALA A 55 -8.03 -2.86 18.74
CA ALA A 55 -9.44 -2.63 18.98
C ALA A 55 -9.69 -2.81 20.48
N VAL A 56 -9.93 -1.70 21.18
CA VAL A 56 -10.42 -1.65 22.55
C VAL A 56 -11.93 -1.81 22.56
#